data_AF-A0A382MTX8-F1
#
_entry.id   AF-A0A382MTX8-F1
#
_cell.length_a   1.000
_cell.length_b   1.000
_cell.length_c   1.000
_cell.angle_alpha   90.00
_cell.angle_beta   90.00
_cell.angle_gamma   90.00
#
_symmetry.space_group_name_H-M   'P 1'
#
loop_
_entity.id
_entity.type
_entity.pdbx_description
1 polymer ?
#
loop_
_entity_poly.entity_id
_entity_poly.type
_entity_poly.pdbx_seq_one_letter_code
_entity_poly.pdbx_strand_id
1 'polypeptide(L)'
;MEDAMKRAEDVGLDLMEVSPNSKPPVCRIVNFGKLKYEKKKKIQNSKKKQHVIKVKEIRLRPKIGDHDFDTKVNNMGRKFIQ
;
A
#
# COMPACT_ATOMS: atom_id res chain seq x y z
N MET A 1 -3.49 -35.39 -2.69
CA MET A 1 -3.72 -34.43 -1.58
C MET A 1 -3.21 -34.99 -0.26
N GLU A 2 -3.50 -36.24 0.08
CA GLU A 2 -3.01 -36.88 1.32
C GLU A 2 -1.49 -36.80 1.50
N ASP A 3 -0.70 -37.11 0.47
CA ASP A 3 0.77 -37.02 0.56
C ASP A 3 1.27 -35.59 0.81
N ALA A 4 0.56 -34.59 0.29
CA ALA A 4 0.91 -33.18 0.48
C ALA A 4 0.57 -32.70 1.90
N MET A 5 -0.52 -33.21 2.49
CA MET A 5 -0.86 -32.95 3.90
C MET A 5 0.13 -33.63 4.84
N LYS A 6 0.48 -34.90 4.61
CA LYS A 6 1.50 -35.60 5.41
C LYS A 6 2.84 -34.87 5.40
N ARG A 7 3.33 -34.47 4.21
CA ARG A 7 4.58 -33.68 4.10
C ARG A 7 4.50 -32.32 4.78
N ALA A 8 3.31 -31.71 4.88
CA ALA A 8 3.12 -30.45 5.58
C ALA A 8 3.17 -30.67 7.11
N GLU A 9 2.52 -31.72 7.60
CA GLU A 9 2.54 -32.15 9.00
C GLU A 9 3.95 -32.56 9.46
N ASP A 10 4.67 -33.34 8.65
CA ASP A 10 6.06 -33.79 8.92
C ASP A 10 7.02 -32.61 9.12
N VAL A 11 6.78 -31.50 8.40
CA VAL A 11 7.62 -30.29 8.45
C VAL A 11 7.04 -29.26 9.43
N GLY A 12 5.87 -29.52 10.03
CA GLY A 12 5.19 -28.59 10.95
C GLY A 12 4.76 -27.27 10.29
N LEU A 13 4.46 -27.30 8.99
CA LEU A 13 4.08 -26.13 8.18
C LEU A 13 2.68 -26.32 7.60
N ASP A 14 2.08 -25.22 7.10
CA ASP A 14 0.73 -25.26 6.54
C ASP A 14 0.77 -25.60 5.04
N LEU A 15 -0.22 -26.36 4.57
CA LEU A 15 -0.46 -26.55 3.13
C LEU A 15 -1.33 -25.39 2.61
N MET A 16 -0.77 -24.52 1.77
CA MET A 16 -1.49 -23.38 1.18
C MET A 16 -1.73 -23.60 -0.31
N GLU A 17 -2.98 -23.49 -0.73
CA GLU A 17 -3.34 -23.45 -2.16
C GLU A 17 -2.97 -22.08 -2.74
N VAL A 18 -2.08 -22.08 -3.74
CA VAL A 18 -1.58 -20.83 -4.36
C VAL A 18 -2.37 -20.49 -5.62
N SER A 19 -2.82 -21.50 -6.36
CA SER A 19 -3.58 -21.33 -7.60
C SER A 19 -4.70 -22.37 -7.68
N PRO A 20 -5.93 -21.98 -7.30
CA PRO A 20 -7.09 -22.86 -7.39
C PRO A 20 -7.60 -23.01 -8.84
N ASN A 21 -7.23 -22.09 -9.73
CA ASN A 21 -7.72 -22.05 -11.12
C ASN A 21 -6.89 -22.92 -12.10
N SER A 22 -5.82 -23.57 -11.62
CA SER A 22 -4.99 -24.45 -12.46
C SER A 22 -5.47 -25.90 -12.36
N LYS A 23 -5.42 -26.64 -13.47
CA LYS A 23 -5.61 -28.10 -13.47
C LYS A 23 -4.26 -28.78 -13.70
N PRO A 24 -3.65 -29.44 -12.70
CA PRO A 24 -4.09 -29.63 -11.32
C PRO A 24 -3.84 -28.40 -10.41
N PRO A 25 -4.56 -28.28 -9.28
CA PRO A 25 -4.38 -27.18 -8.32
C PRO A 25 -2.96 -27.23 -7.73
N VAL A 26 -2.34 -26.06 -7.64
CA VAL A 26 -0.95 -25.94 -7.16
C VAL A 26 -0.95 -25.55 -5.68
N CYS A 27 -0.52 -26.49 -4.84
CA CYS A 27 -0.37 -26.30 -3.41
C CYS A 27 1.10 -26.09 -3.04
N ARG A 28 1.39 -25.20 -2.10
CA ARG A 28 2.73 -24.93 -1.57
C ARG A 28 2.73 -25.09 -0.05
N ILE A 29 3.73 -25.79 0.48
CA ILE A 29 3.96 -25.89 1.92
C ILE A 29 4.60 -24.58 2.39
N VAL A 30 3.95 -23.84 3.28
CA VAL A 30 4.41 -22.53 3.75
C VAL A 30 3.89 -22.22 5.15
N ASN A 31 4.60 -21.41 5.93
CA ASN A 31 4.06 -20.90 7.20
C ASN A 31 3.10 -19.73 6.92
N PHE A 32 1.80 -19.93 7.16
CA PHE A 32 0.79 -18.90 6.89
C PHE A 32 0.95 -17.67 7.78
N GLY A 33 1.30 -17.86 9.05
CA GLY A 33 1.48 -16.79 10.03
C GLY A 33 2.56 -15.79 9.61
N LYS A 34 3.75 -16.30 9.23
CA LYS A 34 4.88 -15.48 8.75
C LYS A 34 4.51 -14.73 7.48
N LEU A 35 3.87 -15.40 6.52
CA LEU A 35 3.50 -14.82 5.23
C LEU A 35 2.43 -13.71 5.39
N LYS A 36 1.47 -13.89 6.29
CA LYS A 36 0.47 -12.88 6.64
C LYS A 36 1.12 -11.65 7.29
N TYR A 37 2.09 -11.85 8.17
CA TYR A 37 2.86 -10.76 8.78
C TYR A 37 3.66 -9.98 7.73
N GLU A 38 4.39 -10.68 6.85
CA GLU A 38 5.18 -10.05 5.78
C GLU A 38 4.30 -9.28 4.79
N LYS A 39 3.15 -9.83 4.38
CA LYS A 39 2.16 -9.12 3.54
C LYS A 39 1.65 -7.86 4.23
N LYS A 40 1.27 -7.93 5.51
CA LYS A 40 0.84 -6.75 6.28
C LYS A 40 1.95 -5.70 6.36
N LYS A 41 3.19 -6.11 6.66
CA LYS A 41 4.35 -5.22 6.72
C LYS A 41 4.63 -4.57 5.37
N LYS A 42 4.56 -5.31 4.27
CA LYS A 42 4.73 -4.78 2.91
C LYS A 42 3.64 -3.77 2.55
N ILE A 43 2.37 -4.05 2.88
CA ILE A 43 1.25 -3.12 2.66
C ILE A 43 1.45 -1.85 3.50
N GLN A 44 1.79 -1.97 4.78
CA GLN A 44 2.06 -0.80 5.63
C GLN A 44 3.23 0.03 5.10
N ASN A 45 4.32 -0.59 4.68
CA ASN A 45 5.46 0.11 4.09
C ASN A 45 5.07 0.81 2.79
N SER A 46 4.23 0.18 1.96
CA SER A 46 3.74 0.77 0.71
C SER A 46 2.82 1.96 0.98
N LYS A 47 1.91 1.85 1.96
CA LYS A 47 1.03 2.96 2.40
C LYS A 47 1.84 4.12 2.97
N LYS A 48 2.89 3.85 3.76
CA LYS A 48 3.78 4.89 4.31
C LYS A 48 4.58 5.61 3.21
N LYS A 49 5.00 4.87 2.18
CA LYS A 49 5.74 5.42 1.03
C LYS A 49 4.85 6.07 -0.02
N GLN A 50 3.53 5.85 0.05
CA GLN A 50 2.60 6.44 -0.90
C GLN A 50 2.59 7.96 -0.71
N HIS A 51 3.01 8.68 -1.74
CA HIS A 51 2.95 10.13 -1.78
C HIS A 51 1.49 10.57 -1.86
N VAL A 52 0.92 11.03 -0.74
CA VAL A 52 -0.46 11.54 -0.70
C VAL A 52 -0.43 13.02 -1.09
N ILE A 53 -0.74 13.29 -2.35
CA ILE A 53 -0.93 14.65 -2.84
C ILE A 53 -2.28 15.14 -2.31
N LYS A 54 -2.26 16.08 -1.35
CA LYS A 54 -3.47 16.79 -0.90
C LYS A 54 -3.64 18.02 -1.77
N VAL A 55 -4.77 18.09 -2.50
CA VAL A 55 -5.14 19.30 -3.25
C VAL A 55 -5.45 20.40 -2.24
N LYS A 56 -4.69 21.51 -2.31
CA LYS A 56 -4.91 22.70 -1.49
C LYS A 56 -5.40 23.82 -2.40
N GLU A 57 -6.67 24.17 -2.28
CA GLU A 57 -7.27 25.25 -3.05
C GLU A 57 -6.96 26.61 -2.42
N ILE A 58 -6.67 27.61 -3.25
CA ILE A 58 -6.44 28.99 -2.80
C ILE A 58 -7.58 29.86 -3.33
N ARG A 59 -8.32 30.48 -2.41
CA ARG A 59 -9.39 31.42 -2.75
C ARG A 59 -8.91 32.86 -2.67
N LEU A 60 -9.05 33.59 -3.78
CA LEU A 60 -8.72 35.01 -3.92
C LEU A 60 -10.01 35.85 -4.00
N ARG A 61 -9.99 37.05 -3.42
CA ARG A 61 -11.09 38.01 -3.49
C ARG A 61 -10.66 39.21 -4.35
N PRO A 62 -11.57 39.89 -5.08
CA PRO A 62 -11.21 41.00 -5.97
C PRO A 62 -10.66 42.26 -5.27
N LYS A 63 -10.97 42.48 -3.99
CA LYS A 63 -10.44 43.60 -3.17
C LYS A 63 -9.16 43.22 -2.40
N ILE A 64 -8.34 42.36 -2.99
CA ILE A 64 -7.05 41.96 -2.41
C ILE A 64 -6.01 43.05 -2.67
N GLY A 65 -5.27 43.47 -1.64
CA GLY A 65 -4.15 44.40 -1.80
C GLY A 65 -2.90 43.67 -2.33
N ASP A 66 -1.98 44.41 -2.96
CA ASP A 66 -0.80 43.85 -3.63
C ASP A 66 0.04 42.94 -2.72
N HIS A 67 0.19 43.29 -1.44
CA HIS A 67 0.93 42.49 -0.48
C HIS A 67 0.26 41.15 -0.14
N ASP A 68 -1.08 41.12 -0.04
CA ASP A 68 -1.83 39.88 0.23
C ASP A 68 -1.85 38.97 -1.00
N PHE A 69 -1.89 39.56 -2.20
CA PHE A 69 -1.76 38.82 -3.47
C PHE A 69 -0.41 38.11 -3.56
N ASP A 70 0.67 38.84 -3.33
CA ASP A 70 2.03 38.29 -3.41
C ASP A 70 2.22 37.15 -2.40
N THR A 71 1.70 37.31 -1.18
CA THR A 71 1.75 36.28 -0.13
C THR A 71 0.96 35.02 -0.49
N LYS A 72 -0.22 35.14 -1.10
CA LYS A 72 -1.00 33.96 -1.52
C LYS A 72 -0.39 33.25 -2.72
N VAL A 73 0.12 33.98 -3.71
CA VAL A 73 0.67 33.39 -4.93
C VAL A 73 2.06 32.79 -4.69
N ASN A 74 2.98 33.56 -4.11
CA ASN A 74 4.37 33.10 -3.93
C ASN A 74 4.52 32.14 -2.76
N ASN A 75 3.75 32.31 -1.69
CA ASN A 75 3.94 31.53 -0.47
C ASN A 75 3.02 30.32 -0.38
N MET A 76 1.80 30.37 -0.94
CA MET A 76 0.89 29.23 -0.97
C MET A 76 0.95 28.50 -2.32
N GLY A 77 0.83 29.21 -3.45
CA GLY A 77 0.83 28.59 -4.78
C GLY A 77 2.11 27.81 -5.11
N ARG A 78 3.27 28.45 -4.96
CA ARG A 78 4.58 27.82 -5.24
C ARG A 78 4.92 26.66 -4.29
N LYS A 79 4.60 26.79 -3.00
CA LYS A 79 4.84 25.73 -1.98
C LYS A 79 3.92 24.51 -2.12
N PHE A 80 2.86 24.59 -2.91
CA PHE A 80 1.94 23.46 -3.13
C PHE A 80 2.25 22.66 -4.42
N ILE A 81 3.04 23.23 -5.33
CA ILE A 81 3.42 22.61 -6.61
C ILE A 81 4.81 21.95 -6.54
N GLN A 82 5.67 22.41 -5.64
CA GLN A 82 6.99 21.83 -5.36
C GLN A 82 6.91 20.71 -4.32
#